data_AF-A0A7K0ZTL7-F1
#
_entry.id   AF-A0A7K0ZTL7-F1
#
_cell.length_a   1.000
_cell.length_b   1.000
_cell.length_c   1.000
_cell.angle_alpha   90.00
_cell.angle_beta   90.00
_cell.angle_gamma   90.00
#
_symmetry.space_group_name_H-M   'P 1'
#
loop_
_entity.id
_entity.type
_entity.pdbx_description
1 polymer ?
#
loop_
_entity_poly.entity_id
_entity_poly.type
_entity_poly.pdbx_seq_one_letter_code
_entity_poly.pdbx_strand_id
1 'polypeptide(L)' 'MSFTVPAPDLEKIRLAWETWEKGEEQPGKTLSNLKTAGLDEVVRQLIASNWKPQA' A
#
# COMPACT_ATOMS: atom_id res chain seq x y z
N MET A 1 -0.04 -4.78 -26.53
CA MET A 1 -0.72 -5.33 -25.35
C MET A 1 -0.89 -4.19 -24.36
N SER A 2 -2.13 -3.86 -23.98
CA SER A 2 -2.38 -2.81 -22.98
C SER A 2 -2.01 -3.37 -21.62
N PHE A 3 -0.89 -2.90 -21.05
CA PHE A 3 -0.48 -3.29 -19.71
C PHE A 3 -1.33 -2.47 -18.72
N THR A 4 -2.48 -3.01 -18.32
CA THR A 4 -3.31 -2.38 -17.31
C THR A 4 -2.64 -2.59 -15.96
N VAL A 5 -2.26 -1.50 -15.30
CA VAL A 5 -1.75 -1.55 -13.92
C VAL A 5 -2.89 -2.09 -13.05
N PRO A 6 -2.67 -3.17 -12.27
CA PRO A 6 -3.70 -3.70 -11.39
C PRO A 6 -4.12 -2.64 -10.36
N ALA A 7 -5.40 -2.64 -9.99
CA ALA A 7 -5.90 -1.75 -8.96
C ALA A 7 -5.17 -2.01 -7.62
N PRO A 8 -4.99 -0.98 -6.78
CA PRO A 8 -4.40 -1.17 -5.45
C PRO A 8 -5.20 -2.14 -4.59
N ASP A 9 -4.50 -2.90 -3.76
CA ASP A 9 -5.06 -3.90 -2.85
C ASP A 9 -4.86 -3.45 -1.40
N LEU A 10 -5.89 -2.82 -0.83
CA LEU A 10 -5.83 -2.22 0.51
C LEU A 10 -5.57 -3.25 1.61
N GLU A 11 -6.09 -4.48 1.46
CA GLU A 11 -5.86 -5.54 2.44
C GLU A 11 -4.40 -6.03 2.41
N LYS A 12 -3.79 -6.13 1.23
CA LYS A 12 -2.36 -6.46 1.13
C LYS A 12 -1.47 -5.36 1.70
N ILE A 13 -1.84 -4.10 1.52
CA ILE A 13 -1.13 -2.97 2.13
C ILE A 13 -1.19 -3.09 3.66
N ARG A 14 -2.40 -3.26 4.23
CA ARG A 14 -2.61 -3.42 5.67
C ARG A 14 -1.83 -4.59 6.23
N LEU A 15 -1.94 -5.77 5.60
CA LEU A 15 -1.26 -6.98 6.05
C LEU A 15 0.27 -6.82 6.01
N ALA A 16 0.82 -6.25 4.93
CA ALA A 16 2.26 -6.03 4.82
C ALA A 16 2.78 -5.11 5.94
N TRP A 17 2.02 -4.07 6.30
CA TRP A 17 2.35 -3.20 7.42
C TRP A 17 2.29 -3.93 8.77
N GLU A 18 1.20 -4.65 9.05
CA GLU A 18 1.02 -5.38 10.32
C GLU A 18 2.08 -6.45 10.56
N THR A 19 2.46 -7.21 9.52
CA THR A 19 3.52 -8.22 9.60
C THR A 19 4.87 -7.58 9.94
N TRP A 20 5.15 -6.40 9.36
CA TRP A 20 6.36 -5.65 9.70
C TRP A 20 6.35 -5.13 11.14
N GLU A 21 5.22 -4.57 11.59
CA GLU A 21 5.08 -4.07 12.98
C GLU A 21 5.24 -5.19 14.02
N LYS A 22 4.84 -6.42 13.69
CA LYS A 22 5.08 -7.61 14.54
C LYS A 22 6.53 -8.10 14.53
N GLY A 23 7.39 -7.53 13.68
CA GLY A 23 8.78 -7.95 13.50
C GLY A 23 8.93 -9.26 12.69
N GLU A 24 7.88 -9.69 12.01
CA GLU A 24 7.85 -10.94 11.23
C GLU A 24 8.48 -10.79 9.84
N GLU A 25 8.63 -9.55 9.35
CA GLU A 25 9.16 -9.24 8.01
C GLU A 25 10.21 -8.13 8.05
N GLN A 26 11.20 -8.21 7.15
CA GLN A 26 12.27 -7.21 7.07
C GLN A 26 11.81 -5.92 6.36
N PRO A 27 12.31 -4.74 6.76
CA PRO A 27 11.87 -3.45 6.18
C PRO A 27 11.93 -3.40 4.64
N GLY A 28 12.99 -3.94 4.03
CA GLY A 28 13.13 -3.94 2.56
C GLY A 28 12.09 -4.80 1.85
N LYS A 29 11.67 -5.91 2.46
CA LYS A 29 10.62 -6.79 1.93
C LYS A 29 9.24 -6.17 2.14
N THR A 30 8.99 -5.55 3.29
CA THR A 30 7.78 -4.76 3.56
C THR A 30 7.58 -3.66 2.53
N LEU A 31 8.59 -2.82 2.28
CA LEU A 31 8.51 -1.75 1.28
C LEU A 31 8.21 -2.29 -0.12
N SER A 32 8.79 -3.43 -0.49
CA SER A 32 8.52 -4.09 -1.77
C SER A 32 7.08 -4.58 -1.87
N ASN A 33 6.53 -5.16 -0.79
CA ASN A 33 5.16 -5.63 -0.73
C ASN A 33 4.17 -4.46 -0.80
N LEU A 34 4.41 -3.37 -0.06
CA LEU A 34 3.58 -2.16 -0.08
C LEU A 34 3.54 -1.52 -1.47
N LYS A 35 4.68 -1.40 -2.15
CA LYS A 35 4.76 -0.89 -3.53
C LYS A 35 4.00 -1.79 -4.51
N THR A 36 4.18 -3.11 -4.39
CA THR A 36 3.51 -4.08 -5.27
C THR A 36 1.99 -4.07 -5.06
N ALA A 37 1.54 -3.81 -3.84
CA ALA A 37 0.12 -3.68 -3.51
C ALA A 37 -0.48 -2.31 -3.90
N GLY A 38 0.31 -1.37 -4.40
CA GLY A 38 -0.16 -0.09 -4.94
C GLY A 38 -0.34 1.02 -3.91
N LEU A 39 0.41 1.01 -2.80
CA LEU A 39 0.32 2.05 -1.77
C LEU A 39 0.54 3.47 -2.33
N ASP A 40 1.44 3.63 -3.29
CA ASP A 40 1.74 4.91 -3.92
C ASP A 40 0.52 5.51 -4.63
N GLU A 41 -0.26 4.66 -5.30
CA GLU A 41 -1.49 5.07 -5.97
C GLU A 41 -2.62 5.39 -4.98
N VAL A 42 -2.75 4.61 -3.90
CA VAL A 42 -3.70 4.93 -2.81
C VAL A 42 -3.41 6.31 -2.23
N VAL A 43 -2.14 6.60 -1.93
CA VAL A 43 -1.75 7.92 -1.40
C VAL A 43 -2.07 9.03 -2.40
N ARG A 44 -1.82 8.84 -3.69
CA ARG A 44 -2.20 9.80 -4.74
C ARG A 44 -3.70 10.05 -4.77
N GLN A 45 -4.52 9.00 -4.69
CA GLN A 45 -5.99 9.12 -4.69
C GLN A 45 -6.52 9.81 -3.43
N LEU A 46 -5.94 9.55 -2.26
CA LEU A 46 -6.30 10.24 -1.02
C LEU A 46 -5.97 11.74 -1.09
N ILE A 47 -4.81 12.09 -1.64
CA ILE A 47 -4.44 13.49 -1.88
C ILE A 47 -5.41 14.14 -2.88
N ALA A 48 -5.68 13.47 -4.01
CA ALA A 48 -6.57 13.99 -5.06
C ALA A 48 -8.02 14.17 -4.59
N SER A 49 -8.49 13.30 -3.69
CA SER A 49 -9.82 13.41 -3.08
C SER A 49 -9.88 14.39 -1.91
N ASN A 50 -8.78 15.07 -1.58
CA ASN A 50 -8.67 15.93 -0.40
C ASN A 50 -9.13 15.22 0.88
N TRP A 51 -8.84 13.92 0.97
CA TRP A 51 -9.21 13.10 2.09
C TRP A 51 -8.48 13.57 3.36
N LYS A 52 -9.18 13.55 4.49
CA LYS A 52 -8.62 13.89 5.79
C LYS A 52 -8.75 12.68 6.73
N PRO A 53 -7.69 12.32 7.48
CA PRO A 53 -7.79 11.31 8.52
C PRO A 53 -8.91 11.64 9.49
N GLN A 54 -9.72 10.64 9.82
CA GLN A 54 -10.63 10.69 10.95
C GLN A 54 -9.88 10.11 12.14
N ALA A 55 -9.85 10.86 13.25
CA ALA A 55 -9.23 10.45 14.50
C ALA A 55 -10.11 9.43 15.24
#